data_AF-A0A4Y2AFU7-F1
#
_entry.id   AF-A0A4Y2AFU7-F1
#
_cell.length_a   1.000
_cell.length_b   1.000
_cell.length_c   1.000
_cell.angle_alpha   90.00
_cell.angle_beta   90.00
_cell.angle_gamma   90.00
#
_symmetry.space_group_name_H-M   'P 1'
#
loop_
_entity.id
_entity.type
_entity.pdbx_description
1 polymer ?
#
loop_
_entity_poly.entity_id
_entity_poly.type
_entity_poly.pdbx_seq_one_letter_code
_entity_poly.pdbx_strand_id
1 'polypeptide(L)'
;MAVLRRNQISNLVPSGPEAEPLPAGHLGIDEEFHIVKDVPIIVMGDLNVDVKRNEEAFGFMKKHFDLNVVPKNYPSTLGNSYIDLTFTRSISPELLNYVCYHARLKNSKQKN
;
A
#
# COMPACT_ATOMS: atom_id res chain seq x y z
N MET A 1 -4.69 0.03 -16.00
CA MET A 1 -4.82 -0.09 -14.53
C MET A 1 -3.93 -1.25 -14.07
N ALA A 2 -2.81 -0.96 -13.42
CA ALA A 2 -1.90 -1.99 -12.92
C ALA A 2 -2.42 -2.51 -11.57
N VAL A 3 -2.53 -3.84 -11.42
CA VAL A 3 -2.98 -4.50 -10.18
C VAL A 3 -1.78 -5.20 -9.57
N LEU A 4 -1.24 -4.68 -8.47
CA LEU A 4 -0.21 -5.35 -7.66
C LEU A 4 -0.84 -6.56 -6.96
N ARG A 5 -0.31 -7.76 -7.21
CA ARG A 5 -0.80 -9.00 -6.61
C ARG A 5 -0.16 -9.21 -5.23
N ARG A 6 -0.94 -9.68 -4.26
CA ARG A 6 -0.52 -9.98 -2.86
C ARG A 6 0.85 -10.68 -2.73
N ASN A 7 1.19 -11.58 -3.65
CA ASN A 7 2.45 -12.33 -3.62
C ASN A 7 3.70 -11.47 -3.85
N GLN A 8 3.55 -10.23 -4.34
CA GLN A 8 4.67 -9.28 -4.46
C GLN A 8 4.93 -8.49 -3.17
N ILE A 9 3.98 -8.49 -2.23
CA ILE A 9 4.04 -7.71 -0.97
C ILE A 9 4.52 -8.58 0.20
N SER A 10 4.26 -9.90 0.16
CA SER A 10 4.65 -10.83 1.23
C SER A 10 6.17 -10.99 1.42
N ASN A 11 6.99 -10.50 0.48
CA ASN A 11 8.45 -10.48 0.61
C ASN A 11 8.96 -9.24 1.37
N LEU A 12 8.08 -8.32 1.79
CA LEU A 12 8.46 -7.04 2.40
C LEU A 12 8.39 -7.04 3.93
N VAL A 13 7.94 -8.14 4.58
CA VAL A 13 7.90 -8.24 6.04
C VAL A 13 8.42 -9.62 6.47
N PRO A 14 9.50 -9.71 7.25
CA PRO A 14 9.97 -10.98 7.80
C PRO A 14 8.98 -11.46 8.87
N SER A 15 8.52 -12.71 8.78
CA SER A 15 7.62 -13.31 9.75
C SER A 15 8.32 -14.44 10.52
N GLY A 16 8.68 -14.19 11.79
CA GLY A 16 9.10 -15.25 12.72
C GLY A 16 9.83 -14.72 13.97
N PRO A 17 9.68 -15.36 15.15
CA PRO A 17 10.26 -14.92 16.42
C PRO A 17 11.72 -15.38 16.66
N GLU A 18 12.40 -15.88 15.63
CA GLU A 18 13.80 -16.30 15.69
C GLU A 18 14.61 -15.44 14.70
N ALA A 19 14.74 -14.15 15.03
CA ALA A 19 15.55 -13.21 14.26
C ALA A 19 16.82 -12.92 15.04
N GLU A 20 17.86 -13.72 14.80
CA GLU A 20 19.24 -13.29 15.02
C GLU A 20 19.46 -11.94 14.31
N PRO A 21 20.15 -10.97 14.92
CA PRO A 21 20.38 -9.67 14.30
C PRO A 21 21.25 -9.89 13.06
N LEU A 22 20.62 -9.85 11.89
CA LEU A 22 21.31 -9.95 10.62
C LEU A 22 22.35 -8.82 10.54
N PRO A 23 23.58 -9.12 10.07
CA PRO A 23 24.66 -8.15 10.01
C PRO A 23 24.20 -6.91 9.24
N ALA A 24 24.44 -5.74 9.84
CA ALA A 24 24.17 -4.45 9.23
C ALA A 24 24.89 -4.37 7.87
N GLY A 25 24.15 -4.50 6.77
CA GLY A 25 24.70 -4.31 5.43
C GLY A 25 24.17 -5.16 4.28
N HIS A 26 23.12 -5.98 4.44
CA HIS A 26 22.62 -6.75 3.29
C HIS A 26 21.12 -7.07 3.28
N LEU A 27 20.27 -6.03 3.35
CA LEU A 27 18.98 -6.07 2.67
C LEU A 27 19.20 -5.42 1.31
N GLY A 28 19.44 -6.23 0.29
CA GLY A 28 19.67 -5.80 -1.09
C GLY A 28 18.43 -5.13 -1.68
N ILE A 29 18.22 -3.87 -1.33
CA ILE A 29 17.31 -2.94 -1.99
C ILE A 29 18.14 -1.82 -2.64
N ASP A 30 19.30 -2.18 -3.18
CA ASP A 30 20.10 -1.32 -4.07
C ASP A 30 19.81 -1.62 -5.56
N GLU A 31 18.87 -2.52 -5.85
CA GLU A 31 18.24 -2.56 -7.17
C GLU A 31 17.37 -1.30 -7.29
N GLU A 32 17.92 -0.28 -7.95
CA GLU A 32 17.16 0.87 -8.44
C GLU A 32 16.00 0.34 -9.28
N PHE A 33 14.82 0.23 -8.66
CA PHE A 33 13.62 -0.15 -9.36
C PHE A 33 13.40 0.88 -10.47
N HIS A 34 13.62 0.47 -11.73
CA HIS A 34 13.30 1.27 -12.91
C HIS A 34 11.77 1.39 -13.02
N ILE A 35 11.22 2.25 -12.19
CA ILE A 35 9.80 2.51 -12.13
C ILE A 35 9.48 3.46 -13.28
N VAL A 36 8.75 2.95 -14.26
CA VAL A 36 8.18 3.80 -15.32
C VAL A 36 7.20 4.77 -14.66
N LYS A 37 7.64 6.01 -14.44
CA LYS A 37 6.89 7.06 -13.73
C LYS A 37 5.67 7.55 -14.52
N ASP A 38 5.66 7.32 -15.83
CA ASP A 38 4.59 7.75 -16.73
C ASP A 38 3.32 6.88 -16.63
N VAL A 39 3.38 5.76 -15.91
CA VAL A 39 2.19 4.92 -15.70
C VAL A 39 1.37 5.49 -14.54
N PRO A 40 0.12 5.93 -14.79
CA PRO A 40 -0.77 6.37 -13.73
C PRO A 40 -1.20 5.19 -12.86
N ILE A 41 -1.06 5.33 -11.53
CA ILE A 41 -1.35 4.29 -10.55
C ILE A 41 -2.32 4.82 -9.50
N ILE A 42 -3.29 3.97 -9.12
CA ILE A 42 -4.12 4.13 -7.93
C ILE A 42 -3.95 2.85 -7.09
N VAL A 43 -3.57 3.02 -5.84
CA VAL A 43 -3.62 1.95 -4.83
C VAL A 43 -4.67 2.35 -3.81
N MET A 44 -5.67 1.52 -3.58
CA MET A 44 -6.68 1.75 -2.54
C MET A 44 -6.93 0.45 -1.78
N GLY A 45 -7.08 0.56 -0.47
CA GLY A 45 -7.52 -0.56 0.36
C GLY A 45 -7.38 -0.27 1.84
N ASP A 46 -7.85 -1.22 2.64
CA ASP A 46 -7.57 -1.30 4.07
C ASP A 46 -6.12 -1.74 4.25
N LEU A 47 -5.26 -0.83 4.69
CA LEU A 47 -3.86 -1.12 4.99
C LEU A 47 -3.64 -1.43 6.47
N ASN A 48 -4.64 -1.23 7.34
CA ASN A 48 -4.49 -1.34 8.79
C ASN A 48 -3.33 -0.49 9.38
N VAL A 49 -2.95 0.59 8.69
CA VAL A 49 -1.84 1.48 9.05
C VAL A 49 -2.39 2.89 9.23
N ASP A 50 -2.16 3.50 10.40
CA ASP A 50 -2.58 4.88 10.67
C ASP A 50 -1.57 5.87 10.06
N VAL A 51 -2.06 6.81 9.23
CA VAL A 51 -1.22 7.82 8.56
C VAL A 51 -0.33 8.59 9.52
N LYS A 52 -0.89 9.00 10.66
CA LYS A 52 -0.22 9.87 11.63
C LYS A 52 0.89 9.16 12.40
N ARG A 53 0.86 7.83 12.43
CA ARG A 53 1.81 7.02 13.22
C ARG A 53 2.91 6.40 12.36
N ASN A 54 2.85 6.52 11.03
CA ASN A 54 3.69 5.76 10.12
C ASN A 54 4.31 6.64 9.02
N GLU A 55 4.63 7.90 9.32
CA GLU A 55 5.18 8.87 8.36
C GLU A 55 6.38 8.33 7.56
N GLU A 56 7.26 7.54 8.18
CA GLU A 56 8.40 6.91 7.51
C GLU A 56 7.97 5.98 6.37
N ALA A 57 6.92 5.16 6.57
CA ALA A 57 6.40 4.29 5.54
C ALA A 57 5.82 5.09 4.36
N PHE A 58 5.12 6.20 4.63
CA PHE A 58 4.63 7.09 3.58
C PHE A 58 5.77 7.81 2.86
N GLY A 59 6.81 8.23 3.58
CA GLY A 59 8.03 8.80 3.04
C GLY A 59 8.74 7.82 2.09
N PHE A 60 8.83 6.55 2.48
CA PHE A 60 9.35 5.47 1.65
C PHE A 60 8.51 5.30 0.37
N MET A 61 7.18 5.22 0.51
CA MET A 61 6.27 5.08 -0.64
C MET A 61 6.39 6.25 -1.62
N LYS A 62 6.51 7.47 -1.11
CA LYS A 62 6.69 8.67 -1.93
C LYS A 62 8.07 8.71 -2.60
N LYS A 63 9.14 8.43 -1.87
CA LYS A 63 10.52 8.49 -2.37
C LYS A 63 10.80 7.45 -3.45
N HIS A 64 10.38 6.20 -3.20
CA HIS A 64 10.73 5.09 -4.07
C HIS A 64 9.70 4.85 -5.17
N PHE A 65 8.40 5.05 -4.91
CA PHE A 65 7.35 4.73 -5.88
C PHE A 65 6.63 5.95 -6.48
N ASP A 66 6.95 7.15 -6.01
CA ASP A 66 6.24 8.41 -6.33
C ASP A 66 4.72 8.32 -6.06
N LEU A 67 4.37 7.56 -5.01
CA LEU A 67 2.99 7.41 -4.55
C LEU A 67 2.68 8.49 -3.53
N ASN A 68 1.69 9.33 -3.84
CA ASN A 68 1.16 10.35 -2.95
C ASN A 68 -0.02 9.79 -2.18
N VAL A 69 -0.02 9.89 -0.86
CA VAL A 69 -1.22 9.60 -0.07
C VAL A 69 -2.28 10.66 -0.37
N VAL A 70 -3.51 10.23 -0.65
CA VAL A 70 -4.64 11.14 -0.84
C VAL A 70 -5.25 11.40 0.53
N PRO A 71 -5.23 12.64 1.03
CA PRO A 71 -5.75 12.96 2.34
C PRO A 71 -7.25 12.70 2.39
N LYS A 72 -7.70 12.06 3.48
CA LYS A 72 -9.13 11.90 3.80
C LYS A 72 -9.47 12.78 4.99
N ASN A 73 -10.62 13.43 4.93
CA ASN A 73 -11.14 14.32 5.97
C ASN A 73 -12.13 13.64 6.93
N TYR A 74 -12.37 12.34 6.76
CA TYR A 74 -13.22 11.53 7.64
C TYR A 74 -12.49 10.24 8.03
N PRO A 75 -12.69 9.76 9.27
CA PRO A 75 -12.14 8.49 9.71
C PRO A 75 -12.80 7.34 8.96
N SER A 76 -12.04 6.26 8.73
CA SER A 76 -12.51 5.12 7.95
C SER A 76 -13.02 3.97 8.82
N THR A 77 -12.87 4.07 10.14
CA THR A 77 -13.33 3.07 11.12
C THR A 77 -14.19 3.69 12.23
N LEU A 78 -14.91 2.82 12.94
CA LEU A 78 -15.66 3.19 14.16
C LEU A 78 -14.76 3.73 15.28
N GLY A 79 -13.46 3.40 15.26
CA GLY A 79 -12.45 3.84 16.23
C GLY A 79 -11.80 5.19 15.89
N ASN A 80 -12.36 5.97 14.96
CA ASN A 80 -11.80 7.23 14.47
C ASN A 80 -10.39 7.13 13.86
N SER A 81 -9.99 5.94 13.40
CA SER A 81 -8.73 5.72 12.71
C SER A 81 -8.87 5.90 11.19
N TYR A 82 -7.76 6.16 10.53
CA TYR A 82 -7.66 6.40 9.09
C TYR A 82 -6.80 5.29 8.47
N ILE A 83 -7.35 4.08 8.38
CA ILE A 83 -6.61 2.88 7.93
C ILE A 83 -6.92 2.48 6.50
N ASP A 84 -8.05 2.93 5.96
CA ASP A 84 -8.34 2.83 4.53
C ASP A 84 -7.64 3.96 3.80
N LEU A 85 -6.61 3.61 3.04
CA LEU A 85 -5.73 4.56 2.41
C LEU A 85 -5.83 4.48 0.89
N THR A 86 -5.68 5.65 0.28
CA THR A 86 -5.58 5.77 -1.17
C THR A 86 -4.26 6.43 -1.49
N PHE A 87 -3.51 5.85 -2.43
CA PHE A 87 -2.32 6.43 -3.01
C PHE A 87 -2.51 6.66 -4.50
N THR A 88 -1.96 7.75 -5.02
CA THR A 88 -1.97 8.05 -6.45
C THR A 88 -0.58 8.42 -6.96
N ARG A 89 -0.34 8.09 -8.22
CA ARG A 89 0.78 8.61 -9.03
C ARG A 89 0.24 9.03 -10.38
N SER A 90 0.63 10.23 -10.82
CA SER A 90 0.26 10.78 -12.14
C SER A 90 -1.26 10.83 -12.40
N ILE A 91 -2.07 10.92 -11.33
CA ILE A 91 -3.53 11.02 -11.38
C ILE A 91 -3.97 12.06 -10.34
N SER A 92 -4.83 12.98 -10.79
CA SER A 92 -5.47 13.97 -9.92
C SER A 92 -6.46 13.29 -8.94
N PRO A 93 -6.42 13.58 -7.63
CA PRO A 93 -7.36 13.01 -6.66
C PRO A 93 -8.84 13.20 -7.02
N GLU A 94 -9.18 14.25 -7.76
CA GLU A 94 -10.54 14.55 -8.24
C GLU A 94 -11.07 13.47 -9.20
N LEU A 95 -10.17 12.77 -9.90
CA LEU A 95 -10.53 11.69 -10.81
C LEU A 95 -10.92 10.39 -10.09
N LEU A 96 -10.64 10.28 -8.78
CA LEU A 96 -11.02 9.11 -7.99
C LEU A 96 -12.54 8.86 -7.99
N ASN A 97 -13.35 9.92 -8.15
CA ASN A 97 -14.81 9.83 -8.24
C ASN A 97 -15.31 9.06 -9.47
N TYR A 98 -14.46 8.89 -10.49
CA TYR A 98 -14.79 8.18 -11.74
C TYR A 98 -14.21 6.76 -11.80
N VAL A 99 -13.52 6.32 -10.74
CA VAL A 99 -12.89 5.01 -10.69
C VAL A 99 -13.91 3.99 -10.20
N CYS A 100 -14.27 3.02 -11.06
CA CYS A 100 -15.16 1.92 -10.70
C CYS A 100 -14.36 0.69 -10.25
N TYR A 101 -14.69 0.14 -9.09
CA TYR A 101 -14.04 -1.05 -8.55
C TYR A 101 -14.74 -2.33 -9.00
N HIS A 102 -13.96 -3.32 -9.40
CA HIS A 102 -14.44 -4.69 -9.59
C HIS A 102 -14.09 -5.50 -8.33
N ALA A 103 -15.04 -5.66 -7.42
CA ALA A 103 -14.85 -6.47 -6.21
C ALA A 103 -14.95 -7.96 -6.54
N ARG A 104 -13.91 -8.73 -6.23
CA ARG A 104 -13.96 -10.19 -6.32
C ARG A 104 -14.49 -10.76 -5.01
N LEU A 105 -15.80 -11.00 -4.94
CA LEU A 105 -16.41 -11.74 -3.84
C LEU A 105 -15.90 -13.19 -3.87
N LYS A 106 -15.19 -13.61 -2.82
CA LYS A 106 -14.93 -15.03 -2.57
C LYS A 106 -16.09 -15.56 -1.74
N ASN A 107 -16.98 -16.33 -2.36
CA ASN A 107 -17.97 -17.10 -1.61
C ASN A 107 -17.23 -18.18 -0.81
N SER A 108 -17.11 -18.01 0.50
CA SER A 108 -16.77 -19.10 1.40
C SER A 108 -17.98 -20.03 1.46
N LYS A 109 -17.89 -21.18 0.80
CA LYS A 109 -18.81 -22.28 1.11
C LYS A 109 -18.58 -22.64 2.58
N GLN A 110 -19.56 -22.39 3.44
CA GLN A 110 -19.59 -22.99 4.77
C GLN A 110 -19.58 -24.51 4.55
N LYS A 111 -18.50 -25.16 4.98
CA LYS A 111 -18.49 -26.61 5.13
C LYS A 111 -19.23 -26.88 6.43
N ASN A 112 -20.42 -27.46 6.30
CA ASN A 112 -21.15 -28.08 7.40
C ASN A 112 -20.34 -29.23 7.99
#